data_AF-A0A938QH74-F1
#
_entry.id   AF-A0A938QH74-F1
#
_cell.length_a   1.000
_cell.length_b   1.000
_cell.length_c   1.000
_cell.angle_alpha   90.00
_cell.angle_beta   90.00
_cell.angle_gamma   90.00
#
_symmetry.space_group_name_H-M   'P 1'
#
loop_
_entity.id
_entity.type
_entity.pdbx_description
1 polymer ?
#
loop_
_entity_poly.entity_id
_entity_poly.type
_entity_poly.pdbx_seq_one_letter_code
_entity_poly.pdbx_strand_id
1 'polypeptide(L)'
;MREANSEFLQEEARLRGARPRVKAVLSPFELDTGLAPGSGEFVHTAWGGEPGKLVLESGYHTSGSWTSPVMHTYSPHLNLAAPFWEDQGGVMEPRVYLRTGADAAQTPEAPLVPMTPGEEADLQPYFQMRVEFQQRFRSWAVDSSEEADSYTAYGVIQAPEGGYESYVADGSFPGAVAGLRLEGWVGLLESEILDPGRLQVNLARDFSQVRDGRHVLIMDNRRGQWLMGGENFYLRGLDWREKLVTLRRGWELPNGLVAWQLVYEGVLEGITGMAHGWRDRHRAGLESRSLAAVRLQRLLGAPSADGEKRPFMRGAYVARGELQEVIPALVGDPVKTGSGSATLQVAGTFRGDYDRAYLVEAETGGEVGGARFRWSVNQGQTWRETDCLTAGPENPVELEEGLAVYWESGPGTDLAAGDHWTFTAAAPRYRYAVPGAPFEAVTAVFLNGEATWAGVAADPALGLVEVIGHSALVEARIVKAGPSHPVDIISDILTEVGLEEAIHRDSFDLARSLTPEYAIGVRFENVSAAQALREILKRCLYDLWVDFGEIKLRAYLGDE
;
A
#
# COMPACT_ATOMS: atom_id res chain seq x y z
N MET A 1 23.59 -50.13 -19.56
CA MET A 1 23.99 -48.76 -19.94
C MET A 1 22.90 -48.25 -20.87
N ARG A 2 22.12 -47.23 -20.48
CA ARG A 2 21.16 -46.60 -21.39
C ARG A 2 21.94 -45.78 -22.41
N GLU A 3 21.64 -45.92 -23.70
CA GLU A 3 22.20 -45.07 -24.75
C GLU A 3 21.74 -43.63 -24.50
N ALA A 4 22.67 -42.68 -24.58
CA ALA A 4 22.37 -41.27 -24.43
C ALA A 4 21.46 -40.82 -25.57
N ASN A 5 20.34 -40.15 -25.24
CA ASN A 5 19.45 -39.62 -26.26
C ASN A 5 20.12 -38.46 -27.02
N SER A 6 19.59 -38.13 -28.19
CA SER A 6 20.15 -37.07 -29.06
C SER A 6 20.15 -35.68 -28.41
N GLU A 7 19.21 -35.42 -27.49
CA GLU A 7 19.15 -34.16 -26.72
C GLU A 7 20.31 -34.06 -25.74
N PHE A 8 20.60 -35.12 -24.98
CA PHE A 8 21.75 -35.18 -24.07
C PHE A 8 23.06 -35.01 -24.82
N LEU A 9 23.22 -35.63 -25.99
CA LEU A 9 24.43 -35.46 -26.81
C LEU A 9 24.54 -34.05 -27.41
N GLN A 10 23.42 -33.40 -27.76
CA GLN A 10 23.42 -31.99 -28.16
C GLN A 10 23.76 -31.06 -27.01
N GLU A 11 23.26 -31.33 -25.81
CA GLU A 11 23.53 -30.55 -24.61
C GLU A 11 24.98 -30.74 -24.12
N GLU A 12 25.49 -31.98 -24.16
CA GLU A 12 26.90 -32.30 -23.89
C GLU A 12 27.83 -31.65 -24.93
N ALA A 13 27.44 -31.60 -26.20
CA ALA A 13 28.17 -30.89 -27.25
C ALA A 13 28.12 -29.36 -27.06
N ARG A 14 27.01 -28.82 -26.54
CA ARG A 14 26.85 -27.39 -26.21
C ARG A 14 27.73 -26.97 -25.02
N LEU A 15 27.98 -27.89 -24.08
CA LEU A 15 28.87 -27.70 -22.93
C LEU A 15 30.36 -27.82 -23.28
N ARG A 16 30.72 -28.58 -24.33
CA ARG A 16 32.11 -28.71 -24.82
C ARG A 16 32.57 -27.41 -25.50
N GLY A 17 33.18 -26.53 -24.71
CA GLY A 17 33.70 -25.23 -25.16
C GLY A 17 33.04 -24.03 -24.48
N ALA A 18 31.99 -24.25 -23.68
CA ALA A 18 31.35 -23.20 -22.92
C ALA A 18 32.29 -22.68 -21.82
N ARG A 19 32.58 -21.38 -21.84
CA ARG A 19 33.43 -20.75 -20.83
C ARG A 19 32.54 -20.17 -19.72
N PRO A 20 32.72 -20.58 -18.45
CA PRO A 20 31.98 -19.95 -17.35
C PRO A 20 32.40 -18.49 -17.24
N ARG A 21 31.41 -17.60 -17.08
CA ARG A 21 31.58 -16.16 -16.94
C ARG A 21 30.95 -15.69 -15.63
N VAL A 22 31.53 -14.64 -15.07
CA VAL A 22 30.98 -13.96 -13.89
C VAL A 22 30.78 -12.49 -14.20
N LYS A 23 29.65 -11.94 -13.74
CA LYS A 23 29.33 -10.52 -13.81
C LYS A 23 28.86 -10.05 -12.45
N ALA A 24 29.43 -8.95 -11.97
CA ALA A 24 29.00 -8.28 -10.76
C ALA A 24 28.63 -6.84 -11.11
N VAL A 25 27.49 -6.37 -10.60
CA VAL A 25 26.96 -5.03 -10.85
C VAL A 25 26.68 -4.35 -9.52
N LEU A 26 27.06 -3.08 -9.39
CA LEU A 26 26.71 -2.23 -8.26
C LEU A 26 25.65 -1.23 -8.70
N SER A 27 24.57 -1.14 -7.94
CA SER A 27 23.39 -0.30 -8.24
C SER A 27 22.71 0.12 -6.93
N PRO A 28 21.70 1.01 -6.93
CA PRO A 28 21.44 2.01 -7.96
C PRO A 28 22.39 3.21 -7.79
N PHE A 29 22.69 3.94 -8.86
CA PHE A 29 23.27 5.28 -8.82
C PHE A 29 22.30 6.22 -9.50
N GLU A 30 21.61 7.07 -8.73
CA GLU A 30 20.61 7.98 -9.29
C GLU A 30 21.25 8.92 -10.31
N LEU A 31 20.75 8.91 -11.55
CA LEU A 31 21.15 9.83 -12.61
C LEU A 31 20.01 10.80 -12.88
N ASP A 32 20.34 12.08 -12.98
CA ASP A 32 19.37 13.11 -13.36
C ASP A 32 18.94 12.88 -14.83
N THR A 33 17.63 12.70 -15.02
CA THR A 33 17.03 12.57 -16.36
C THR A 33 16.96 13.91 -17.08
N GLY A 34 17.11 15.03 -16.36
CA GLY A 34 16.94 16.38 -16.85
C GLY A 34 15.48 16.80 -16.99
N LEU A 35 14.52 16.01 -16.49
CA LEU A 35 13.08 16.32 -16.57
C LEU A 35 12.70 17.40 -15.54
N ALA A 36 12.53 18.63 -16.01
CA ALA A 36 12.17 19.79 -15.20
C ALA A 36 11.46 20.86 -16.06
N PRO A 37 10.80 21.88 -15.46
CA PRO A 37 10.22 22.99 -16.20
C PRO A 37 11.23 23.64 -17.16
N GLY A 38 10.91 23.64 -18.46
CA GLY A 38 11.75 24.26 -19.49
C GLY A 38 13.08 23.54 -19.78
N SER A 39 13.26 22.33 -19.25
CA SER A 39 14.46 21.52 -19.48
C SER A 39 14.23 20.45 -20.54
N GLY A 40 14.95 20.55 -21.65
CA GLY A 40 14.77 19.71 -22.82
C GLY A 40 13.77 20.28 -23.83
N GLU A 41 13.39 19.46 -24.80
CA GLU A 41 12.44 19.81 -25.85
C GLU A 41 11.13 19.07 -25.60
N PHE A 42 10.06 19.84 -25.37
CA PHE A 42 8.71 19.34 -25.17
C PHE A 42 7.89 19.53 -26.44
N VAL A 43 7.22 18.46 -26.88
CA VAL A 43 6.28 18.45 -28.00
C VAL A 43 4.98 17.84 -27.50
N HIS A 44 3.93 18.65 -27.37
CA HIS A 44 2.62 18.22 -26.85
C HIS A 44 2.66 17.52 -25.49
N THR A 45 3.71 17.82 -24.71
CA THR A 45 3.94 17.28 -23.38
C THR A 45 4.42 18.40 -22.48
N ALA A 46 4.29 18.24 -21.17
CA ALA A 46 4.75 19.19 -20.18
C ALA A 46 5.27 18.47 -18.94
N TRP A 47 6.08 19.17 -18.16
CA TRP A 47 6.48 18.70 -16.84
C TRP A 47 5.24 18.63 -15.91
N GLY A 48 5.04 17.49 -15.26
CA GLY A 48 3.83 17.16 -14.53
C GLY A 48 3.69 17.73 -13.12
N GLY A 49 4.58 18.63 -12.69
CA GLY A 49 4.56 19.22 -11.35
C GLY A 49 5.36 18.47 -10.28
N GLU A 50 5.78 17.24 -10.58
CA GLU A 50 6.46 16.34 -9.64
C GLU A 50 7.74 15.77 -10.30
N PRO A 51 8.78 15.41 -9.52
CA PRO A 51 9.97 14.76 -10.05
C PRO A 51 9.62 13.47 -10.82
N GLY A 52 10.20 13.32 -12.02
CA GLY A 52 9.93 12.15 -12.86
C GLY A 52 8.54 12.10 -13.51
N LYS A 53 7.72 13.14 -13.38
CA LYS A 53 6.38 13.16 -13.98
C LYS A 53 6.36 13.94 -15.28
N LEU A 54 5.96 13.28 -16.36
CA LEU A 54 5.76 13.86 -17.68
C LEU A 54 4.29 13.66 -18.07
N VAL A 55 3.60 14.74 -18.40
CA VAL A 55 2.17 14.72 -18.76
C VAL A 55 1.99 15.13 -20.21
N LEU A 56 0.98 14.60 -20.87
CA LEU A 56 0.51 15.16 -22.14
C LEU A 56 -0.18 16.50 -21.92
N GLU A 57 0.01 17.44 -22.85
CA GLU A 57 -0.70 18.71 -22.82
C GLU A 57 -2.21 18.51 -23.01
N SER A 58 -3.02 19.42 -22.46
CA SER A 58 -4.46 19.41 -22.68
C SER A 58 -4.79 19.71 -24.14
N GLY A 59 -5.43 18.77 -24.82
CA GLY A 59 -5.81 18.90 -26.23
C GLY A 59 -5.94 17.54 -26.91
N TYR A 60 -6.44 17.50 -28.14
CA TYR A 60 -6.45 16.27 -28.93
C TYR A 60 -5.09 16.09 -29.62
N HIS A 61 -4.22 15.31 -28.98
CA HIS A 61 -2.90 14.97 -29.50
C HIS A 61 -2.83 13.46 -29.78
N THR A 62 -2.46 13.09 -30.99
CA THR A 62 -2.25 11.67 -31.39
C THR A 62 -0.83 11.18 -31.07
N SER A 63 0.07 12.11 -30.75
CA SER A 63 1.43 11.86 -30.29
C SER A 63 1.92 13.01 -29.43
N GLY A 64 2.81 12.71 -28.49
CA GLY A 64 3.60 13.71 -27.78
C GLY A 64 4.99 13.16 -27.52
N SER A 65 5.95 14.03 -27.27
CA SER A 65 7.30 13.60 -26.90
C SER A 65 8.01 14.62 -26.05
N TRP A 66 8.89 14.14 -25.18
CA TRP A 66 9.89 14.95 -24.50
C TRP A 66 11.27 14.36 -24.78
N THR A 67 12.23 15.22 -25.10
CA THR A 67 13.64 14.85 -25.22
C THR A 67 14.43 15.64 -24.19
N SER A 68 15.16 14.95 -23.32
CA SER A 68 15.99 15.58 -22.28
C SER A 68 17.10 16.44 -22.90
N PRO A 69 17.71 17.39 -22.17
CA PRO A 69 19.02 17.89 -22.57
C PRO A 69 20.07 16.77 -22.56
N VAL A 70 21.21 17.01 -23.19
CA VAL A 70 22.35 16.08 -23.08
C VAL A 70 22.93 16.19 -21.67
N MET A 71 22.84 15.10 -20.93
CA MET A 71 23.28 14.99 -19.55
C MET A 71 24.67 14.35 -19.49
N HIS A 72 25.40 14.59 -18.41
CA HIS A 72 26.71 13.99 -18.14
C HIS A 72 26.66 13.16 -16.86
N THR A 73 27.22 11.96 -16.90
CA THR A 73 27.39 11.12 -15.71
C THR A 73 28.32 11.80 -14.70
N TYR A 74 27.98 11.81 -13.41
CA TYR A 74 28.87 12.39 -12.40
C TYR A 74 30.05 11.48 -12.04
N SER A 75 30.04 10.23 -12.52
CA SER A 75 31.08 9.25 -12.27
C SER A 75 31.47 8.56 -13.60
N PRO A 76 32.76 8.58 -13.98
CA PRO A 76 33.23 7.94 -15.21
C PRO A 76 33.22 6.40 -15.12
N HIS A 77 32.84 5.85 -13.96
CA HIS A 77 32.75 4.41 -13.73
C HIS A 77 31.35 3.85 -13.98
N LEU A 78 30.34 4.72 -14.14
CA LEU A 78 29.01 4.29 -14.56
C LEU A 78 29.07 3.90 -16.04
N ASN A 79 28.89 2.61 -16.31
CA ASN A 79 28.99 2.02 -17.64
C ASN A 79 27.70 1.32 -18.08
N LEU A 80 26.71 1.29 -17.21
CA LEU A 80 25.40 0.71 -17.45
C LEU A 80 24.32 1.67 -16.94
N ALA A 81 23.12 1.59 -17.49
CA ALA A 81 21.95 2.31 -17.00
C ALA A 81 20.68 1.48 -17.14
N ALA A 82 19.71 1.74 -16.26
CA ALA A 82 18.36 1.18 -16.35
C ALA A 82 17.32 2.27 -16.06
N PRO A 83 16.38 2.53 -16.98
CA PRO A 83 15.28 3.46 -16.76
C PRO A 83 14.12 2.77 -16.03
N PHE A 84 13.42 3.51 -15.17
CA PHE A 84 12.22 3.06 -14.48
C PHE A 84 11.12 4.09 -14.64
N TRP A 85 9.88 3.65 -14.83
CA TRP A 85 8.71 4.51 -14.90
C TRP A 85 7.43 3.72 -14.68
N GLU A 86 6.35 4.42 -14.33
CA GLU A 86 4.99 3.91 -14.25
C GLU A 86 4.17 4.45 -15.42
N ASP A 87 3.54 3.55 -16.17
CA ASP A 87 2.65 3.90 -17.28
C ASP A 87 1.28 4.34 -16.74
N GLN A 88 0.93 5.60 -16.99
CA GLN A 88 -0.38 6.19 -16.72
C GLN A 88 -0.98 6.76 -18.02
N GLY A 89 -0.61 6.18 -19.16
CA GLY A 89 -0.89 6.69 -20.50
C GLY A 89 -2.34 6.53 -20.96
N GLY A 90 -3.13 5.63 -20.33
CA GLY A 90 -4.51 5.36 -20.71
C GLY A 90 -4.63 4.92 -22.17
N VAL A 91 -5.05 5.85 -23.05
CA VAL A 91 -5.16 5.65 -24.51
C VAL A 91 -3.82 5.75 -25.27
N MET A 92 -2.78 6.25 -24.59
CA MET A 92 -1.45 6.48 -25.14
C MET A 92 -0.47 5.44 -24.61
N GLU A 93 0.36 4.89 -25.47
CA GLU A 93 1.47 4.01 -25.12
C GLU A 93 2.75 4.85 -24.97
N PRO A 94 3.35 4.95 -23.77
CA PRO A 94 4.64 5.56 -23.60
C PRO A 94 5.77 4.62 -24.06
N ARG A 95 6.74 5.19 -24.77
CA ARG A 95 7.99 4.52 -25.19
C ARG A 95 9.16 5.36 -24.72
N VAL A 96 10.03 4.76 -23.92
CA VAL A 96 11.24 5.40 -23.42
C VAL A 96 12.42 4.93 -24.26
N TYR A 97 13.26 5.87 -24.64
CA TYR A 97 14.48 5.63 -25.40
C TYR A 97 15.67 6.23 -24.68
N LEU A 98 16.82 5.58 -24.80
CA LEU A 98 18.10 6.06 -24.32
C LEU A 98 19.09 6.10 -25.48
N ARG A 99 19.90 7.15 -25.52
CA ARG A 99 21.12 7.18 -26.33
C ARG A 99 22.28 7.72 -25.51
N THR A 100 23.47 7.23 -25.83
CA THR A 100 24.68 7.54 -25.06
C THR A 100 25.83 7.86 -26.00
N GLY A 101 26.76 8.69 -25.56
CA GLY A 101 27.91 9.15 -26.33
C GLY A 101 29.13 9.50 -25.48
N ALA A 102 30.30 9.46 -26.09
CA ALA A 102 31.56 9.81 -25.46
C ALA A 102 31.75 11.34 -25.34
N ASP A 103 31.02 12.09 -26.17
CA ASP A 103 31.05 13.55 -26.25
C ASP A 103 29.61 14.11 -26.28
N ALA A 104 29.40 15.26 -25.64
CA ALA A 104 28.13 15.95 -25.61
C ALA A 104 27.60 16.30 -27.01
N ALA A 105 28.48 16.65 -27.95
CA ALA A 105 28.12 17.02 -29.32
C ALA A 105 27.72 15.82 -30.19
N GLN A 106 28.25 14.62 -29.90
CA GLN A 106 27.95 13.39 -30.63
C GLN A 106 26.72 12.67 -30.11
N THR A 107 26.38 12.87 -28.83
CA THR A 107 25.23 12.21 -28.19
C THR A 107 23.91 12.45 -28.95
N PRO A 108 23.61 13.65 -29.47
CA PRO A 108 22.41 13.87 -30.27
C PRO A 108 22.36 13.15 -31.63
N GLU A 109 23.50 12.66 -32.13
CA GLU A 109 23.59 11.91 -33.39
C GLU A 109 23.56 10.39 -33.17
N ALA A 110 23.76 9.95 -31.92
CA ALA A 110 23.71 8.54 -31.56
C ALA A 110 22.30 7.94 -31.75
N PRO A 111 22.19 6.65 -32.10
CA PRO A 111 20.92 5.98 -32.29
C PRO A 111 20.14 5.91 -30.97
N LEU A 112 18.83 6.15 -31.05
CA LEU A 112 17.91 5.93 -29.93
C LEU A 112 17.65 4.43 -29.78
N VAL A 113 17.99 3.91 -28.60
CA VAL A 113 17.73 2.52 -28.23
C VAL A 113 16.43 2.49 -27.42
N PRO A 114 15.40 1.73 -27.84
CA PRO A 114 14.18 1.57 -27.05
C PRO A 114 14.51 0.82 -25.77
N MET A 115 13.89 1.24 -24.67
CA MET A 115 14.13 0.70 -23.34
C MET A 115 12.86 0.05 -22.80
N THR A 116 13.04 -1.02 -22.04
CA THR A 116 12.02 -1.60 -21.15
C THR A 116 12.31 -1.16 -19.70
N PRO A 117 11.30 -1.00 -18.82
CA PRO A 117 11.57 -0.67 -17.42
C PRO A 117 12.53 -1.68 -16.78
N GLY A 118 13.58 -1.19 -16.11
CA GLY A 118 14.61 -2.01 -15.47
C GLY A 118 15.59 -2.71 -16.42
N GLU A 119 15.44 -2.55 -17.73
CA GLU A 119 16.35 -3.15 -18.72
C GLU A 119 17.72 -2.47 -18.68
N GLU A 120 18.76 -3.29 -18.68
CA GLU A 120 20.15 -2.84 -18.65
C GLU A 120 20.60 -2.40 -20.05
N ALA A 121 21.10 -1.17 -20.18
CA ALA A 121 21.75 -0.66 -21.39
C ALA A 121 23.14 -0.10 -21.11
N ASP A 122 24.01 -0.12 -22.13
CA ASP A 122 25.35 0.46 -22.05
C ASP A 122 25.27 1.99 -21.86
N LEU A 123 26.04 2.49 -20.89
CA LEU A 123 26.13 3.91 -20.57
C LEU A 123 27.52 4.46 -20.90
N GLN A 124 27.54 5.55 -21.66
CA GLN A 124 28.74 6.35 -21.91
C GLN A 124 28.67 7.66 -21.08
N PRO A 125 29.77 8.45 -21.00
CA PRO A 125 29.83 9.62 -20.13
C PRO A 125 28.72 10.65 -20.36
N TYR A 126 28.21 10.77 -21.59
CA TYR A 126 27.07 11.61 -21.93
C TYR A 126 25.88 10.76 -22.37
N PHE A 127 24.67 11.19 -22.00
CA PHE A 127 23.44 10.49 -22.35
C PHE A 127 22.29 11.45 -22.57
N GLN A 128 21.25 10.97 -23.24
CA GLN A 128 20.02 11.69 -23.47
C GLN A 128 18.85 10.71 -23.50
N MET A 129 17.76 11.07 -22.83
CA MET A 129 16.53 10.30 -22.81
C MET A 129 15.49 10.95 -23.72
N ARG A 130 14.64 10.11 -24.32
CA ARG A 130 13.45 10.56 -25.03
C ARG A 130 12.28 9.71 -24.60
N VAL A 131 11.17 10.37 -24.28
CA VAL A 131 9.90 9.72 -24.00
C VAL A 131 8.94 10.11 -25.10
N GLU A 132 8.32 9.12 -25.74
CA GLU A 132 7.29 9.32 -26.75
C GLU A 132 5.98 8.72 -26.27
N PHE A 133 4.90 9.46 -26.43
CA PHE A 133 3.55 8.94 -26.31
C PHE A 133 3.02 8.72 -27.72
N GLN A 134 2.57 7.50 -28.00
CA GLN A 134 1.91 7.18 -29.27
C GLN A 134 0.53 6.60 -28.98
N GLN A 135 -0.49 7.10 -29.68
CA GLN A 135 -1.84 6.58 -29.52
C GLN A 135 -1.89 5.11 -29.95
N ARG A 136 -2.27 4.20 -29.04
CA ARG A 136 -2.29 2.74 -29.29
C ARG A 136 -3.56 2.30 -30.03
N PHE A 137 -4.65 3.02 -29.80
CA PHE A 137 -5.95 2.82 -30.44
C PHE A 137 -6.62 4.16 -30.65
N ARG A 138 -7.18 4.37 -31.85
CA ARG A 138 -7.97 5.56 -32.18
C ARG A 138 -9.38 5.37 -31.63
N SER A 139 -9.73 6.04 -30.54
CA SER A 139 -11.12 6.29 -30.16
C SER A 139 -11.56 7.61 -30.80
N TRP A 140 -12.72 7.60 -31.45
CA TRP A 140 -13.35 8.79 -32.00
C TRP A 140 -14.70 9.00 -31.32
N ALA A 141 -14.93 10.22 -30.86
CA ALA A 141 -16.25 10.75 -30.55
C ALA A 141 -16.47 11.85 -31.58
N VAL A 142 -17.29 11.59 -32.60
CA VAL A 142 -17.73 12.62 -33.55
C VAL A 142 -19.19 12.87 -33.27
N ASP A 143 -19.55 14.12 -32.93
CA ASP A 143 -20.94 14.48 -32.64
C ASP A 143 -21.74 14.73 -33.93
N SER A 144 -21.02 14.91 -35.05
CA SER A 144 -21.59 15.05 -36.38
C SER A 144 -20.68 14.45 -37.45
N SER A 145 -21.27 14.08 -38.59
CA SER A 145 -20.52 13.55 -39.75
C SER A 145 -19.57 14.58 -40.39
N GLU A 146 -19.73 15.87 -40.06
CA GLU A 146 -18.91 16.97 -40.59
C GLU A 146 -17.55 17.08 -39.88
N GLU A 147 -17.43 16.52 -38.68
CA GLU A 147 -16.21 16.47 -37.86
C GLU A 147 -15.31 15.25 -38.18
N ALA A 148 -15.80 14.34 -39.02
CA ALA A 148 -15.07 13.14 -39.42
C ALA A 148 -13.95 13.47 -40.43
N ASP A 149 -12.72 13.07 -40.09
CA ASP A 149 -11.60 12.99 -41.05
C ASP A 149 -11.76 11.80 -42.02
N SER A 150 -10.89 11.73 -43.03
CA SER A 150 -10.93 10.68 -44.06
C SER A 150 -10.77 9.25 -43.53
N TYR A 151 -10.30 9.09 -42.29
CA TYR A 151 -10.15 7.81 -41.61
C TYR A 151 -11.33 7.49 -40.67
N THR A 152 -11.97 8.51 -40.06
CA THR A 152 -13.20 8.36 -39.26
C THR A 152 -14.39 7.99 -40.14
N ALA A 153 -14.36 8.36 -41.42
CA ALA A 153 -15.37 8.00 -42.42
C ALA A 153 -15.61 6.48 -42.57
N TYR A 154 -14.63 5.61 -42.27
CA TYR A 154 -14.82 4.16 -42.33
C TYR A 154 -15.70 3.60 -41.19
N GLY A 155 -15.70 4.24 -40.02
CA GLY A 155 -16.56 3.87 -38.88
C GLY A 155 -18.00 4.36 -39.03
N VAL A 156 -18.20 5.47 -39.75
CA VAL A 156 -19.52 6.10 -40.00
C VAL A 156 -20.42 5.26 -40.91
N ILE A 157 -19.84 4.40 -41.76
CA ILE A 157 -20.60 3.62 -42.76
C ILE A 157 -21.33 2.39 -42.15
N GLN A 158 -21.03 1.99 -40.91
CA GLN A 158 -21.52 0.73 -40.33
C GLN A 158 -22.65 0.81 -39.30
N ALA A 159 -23.15 1.98 -38.91
CA ALA A 159 -24.23 2.06 -37.89
C ALA A 159 -25.55 2.59 -38.49
N PRO A 160 -26.57 1.73 -38.68
CA PRO A 160 -27.94 2.18 -38.84
C PRO A 160 -28.58 2.31 -37.43
N GLU A 161 -28.93 3.55 -37.07
CA GLU A 161 -29.92 3.91 -36.03
C GLU A 161 -29.53 3.85 -34.53
N GLY A 162 -28.33 3.44 -34.14
CA GLY A 162 -27.82 3.59 -32.77
C GLY A 162 -26.65 4.56 -32.71
N GLY A 163 -26.73 5.61 -31.88
CA GLY A 163 -25.75 6.70 -31.81
C GLY A 163 -24.28 6.31 -31.60
N TYR A 164 -23.40 7.31 -31.69
CA TYR A 164 -21.95 7.16 -31.58
C TYR A 164 -21.54 6.79 -30.14
N GLU A 165 -21.33 5.50 -29.85
CA GLU A 165 -20.74 5.08 -28.57
C GLU A 165 -19.21 5.21 -28.62
N SER A 166 -18.70 6.28 -28.00
CA SER A 166 -17.28 6.47 -27.72
C SER A 166 -16.88 5.61 -26.51
N TYR A 167 -16.10 4.56 -26.73
CA TYR A 167 -15.42 3.83 -25.66
C TYR A 167 -14.27 4.70 -25.13
N VAL A 168 -14.47 5.32 -23.97
CA VAL A 168 -13.34 5.85 -23.18
C VAL A 168 -12.63 4.62 -22.63
N ALA A 169 -11.41 4.33 -23.10
CA ALA A 169 -10.62 3.28 -22.50
C ALA A 169 -10.26 3.70 -21.05
N ASP A 170 -10.25 2.74 -20.14
CA ASP A 170 -9.87 2.96 -18.74
C ASP A 170 -8.49 3.63 -18.65
N GLY A 171 -8.42 4.80 -18.01
CA GLY A 171 -7.20 5.58 -17.81
C GLY A 171 -7.47 7.05 -17.49
N SER A 172 -6.58 7.70 -16.73
CA SER A 172 -6.65 9.14 -16.47
C SER A 172 -6.24 9.92 -17.71
N PHE A 173 -7.14 10.72 -18.27
CA PHE A 173 -6.80 11.72 -19.29
C PHE A 173 -6.50 13.07 -18.61
N PRO A 174 -5.44 13.79 -19.00
CA PRO A 174 -4.44 13.44 -20.03
C PRO A 174 -3.49 12.32 -19.57
N GLY A 175 -3.02 11.50 -20.52
CA GLY A 175 -2.07 10.42 -20.25
C GLY A 175 -0.74 10.95 -19.71
N ALA A 176 -0.10 10.18 -18.84
CA ALA A 176 1.14 10.56 -18.18
C ALA A 176 2.12 9.39 -18.04
N VAL A 177 3.38 9.74 -17.80
CA VAL A 177 4.37 8.84 -17.22
C VAL A 177 4.72 9.40 -15.84
N ALA A 178 4.66 8.55 -14.82
CA ALA A 178 5.03 8.90 -13.45
C ALA A 178 6.32 8.17 -13.04
N GLY A 179 7.04 8.73 -12.06
CA GLY A 179 8.23 8.08 -11.49
C GLY A 179 9.38 7.85 -12.49
N LEU A 180 9.44 8.59 -13.60
CA LEU A 180 10.51 8.48 -14.58
C LEU A 180 11.85 8.80 -13.92
N ARG A 181 12.70 7.79 -13.80
CA ARG A 181 14.07 7.92 -13.29
C ARG A 181 15.04 7.07 -14.09
N LEU A 182 16.31 7.46 -14.05
CA LEU A 182 17.40 6.70 -14.64
C LEU A 182 18.36 6.29 -13.54
N GLU A 183 18.64 5.00 -13.44
CA GLU A 183 19.64 4.49 -12.51
C GLU A 183 20.89 4.11 -13.30
N GLY A 184 22.01 4.75 -13.02
CA GLY A 184 23.33 4.31 -13.47
C GLY A 184 23.79 3.13 -12.64
N TRP A 185 24.48 2.18 -13.26
CA TRP A 185 25.07 1.03 -12.59
C TRP A 185 26.57 0.92 -12.92
N VAL A 186 27.32 0.33 -12.00
CA VAL A 186 28.75 0.02 -12.20
C VAL A 186 28.87 -1.49 -12.43
N GLY A 187 28.95 -1.89 -13.69
CA GLY A 187 29.32 -3.23 -14.11
C GLY A 187 30.81 -3.45 -13.93
N LEU A 188 31.19 -4.30 -12.98
CA LEU A 188 32.59 -4.59 -12.67
C LEU A 188 33.21 -5.42 -13.79
N LEU A 189 34.45 -5.08 -14.16
CA LEU A 189 35.19 -5.88 -15.12
C LEU A 189 35.45 -7.26 -14.52
N GLU A 190 35.20 -8.32 -15.29
CA GLU A 190 35.44 -9.69 -14.84
C GLU A 190 36.89 -9.92 -14.39
N SER A 191 37.84 -9.21 -15.01
CA SER A 191 39.26 -9.23 -14.62
C SER A 191 39.56 -8.60 -13.25
N GLU A 192 38.66 -7.79 -12.71
CA GLU A 192 38.76 -7.19 -11.38
C GLU A 192 38.15 -8.09 -10.30
N ILE A 193 37.32 -9.08 -10.67
CA ILE A 193 36.72 -10.04 -9.75
C ILE A 193 37.74 -11.14 -9.45
N LEU A 194 38.38 -11.07 -8.28
CA LEU A 194 39.39 -12.05 -7.86
C LEU A 194 38.77 -13.31 -7.26
N ASP A 195 37.68 -13.14 -6.52
CA ASP A 195 36.86 -14.22 -5.99
C ASP A 195 35.41 -13.73 -5.97
N PRO A 196 34.49 -14.37 -6.73
CA PRO A 196 33.08 -14.02 -6.71
C PRO A 196 32.38 -14.31 -5.39
N GLY A 197 33.10 -14.89 -4.41
CA GLY A 197 32.57 -15.24 -3.12
C GLY A 197 31.89 -16.61 -3.11
N ARG A 198 31.70 -17.15 -1.91
CA ARG A 198 30.83 -18.30 -1.68
C ARG A 198 29.48 -17.79 -1.22
N LEU A 199 28.44 -18.21 -1.92
CA LEU A 199 27.07 -17.98 -1.50
C LEU A 199 26.71 -19.05 -0.47
N GLN A 200 26.68 -18.66 0.80
CA GLN A 200 26.25 -19.57 1.85
C GLN A 200 24.71 -19.54 1.95
N VAL A 201 24.06 -20.38 1.14
CA VAL A 201 22.60 -20.56 1.21
C VAL A 201 22.30 -21.56 2.33
N ASN A 202 22.11 -21.08 3.56
CA ASN A 202 21.67 -21.91 4.68
C ASN A 202 20.16 -21.78 4.85
N LEU A 203 19.40 -22.75 4.34
CA LEU A 203 17.98 -22.89 4.67
C LEU A 203 17.84 -23.58 6.03
N ALA A 204 17.50 -22.81 7.07
CA ALA A 204 16.99 -23.41 8.29
C ALA A 204 15.62 -24.03 7.96
N ARG A 205 15.47 -25.33 8.16
CA ARG A 205 14.23 -26.09 7.86
C ARG A 205 12.97 -25.56 8.56
N ASP A 206 13.14 -24.70 9.56
CA ASP A 206 12.07 -24.17 10.40
C ASP A 206 11.90 -22.64 10.28
N PHE A 207 12.65 -21.97 9.40
CA PHE A 207 12.67 -20.51 9.25
C PHE A 207 12.93 -19.75 10.58
N SER A 208 13.40 -20.43 11.63
CA SER A 208 13.54 -19.83 12.97
C SER A 208 14.64 -18.79 13.01
N GLN A 209 15.61 -18.92 12.11
CA GLN A 209 16.69 -17.99 11.87
C GLN A 209 16.92 -17.91 10.36
N VAL A 210 16.44 -16.85 9.71
CA VAL A 210 17.03 -16.40 8.44
C VAL A 210 18.48 -16.01 8.78
N ARG A 211 19.39 -16.98 8.78
CA ARG A 211 20.80 -16.74 9.12
C ARG A 211 21.45 -16.01 7.98
N ASP A 212 22.22 -14.98 8.38
CA ASP A 212 22.97 -14.03 7.57
C ASP A 212 23.31 -14.56 6.17
N GLY A 213 22.56 -14.10 5.17
CA GLY A 213 22.90 -14.24 3.75
C GLY A 213 24.09 -13.34 3.41
N ARG A 214 25.15 -13.40 4.22
CA ARG A 214 26.37 -12.63 4.04
C ARG A 214 27.11 -13.17 2.84
N HIS A 215 27.60 -12.24 2.06
CA HIS A 215 28.37 -12.48 0.87
C HIS A 215 29.58 -11.55 0.90
N VAL A 216 30.73 -12.05 0.46
CA VAL A 216 31.94 -11.25 0.32
C VAL A 216 32.48 -11.42 -1.09
N LEU A 217 32.39 -10.36 -1.88
CA LEU A 217 32.97 -10.27 -3.22
C LEU A 217 34.40 -9.72 -3.11
N ILE A 218 35.41 -10.51 -3.49
CA ILE A 218 36.81 -10.07 -3.43
C ILE A 218 37.22 -9.47 -4.77
N MET A 219 37.57 -8.20 -4.71
CA MET A 219 37.94 -7.37 -5.86
C MET A 219 39.43 -7.01 -5.83
N ASP A 220 39.97 -6.78 -7.02
CA ASP A 220 41.25 -6.13 -7.21
C ASP A 220 41.18 -4.65 -6.80
N ASN A 221 42.17 -4.18 -6.05
CA ASN A 221 42.29 -2.79 -5.62
C ASN A 221 43.63 -2.15 -6.04
N ARG A 222 44.33 -2.71 -7.04
CA ARG A 222 45.64 -2.20 -7.50
C ARG A 222 45.62 -0.74 -7.97
N ARG A 223 44.46 -0.22 -8.41
CA ARG A 223 44.31 1.18 -8.87
C ARG A 223 43.74 2.11 -7.80
N GLY A 224 43.55 1.60 -6.57
CA GLY A 224 42.93 2.34 -5.47
C GLY A 224 41.46 2.66 -5.70
N GLN A 225 40.78 1.92 -6.57
CA GLN A 225 39.41 2.22 -6.99
C GLN A 225 38.33 1.97 -5.91
N TRP A 226 38.72 1.35 -4.80
CA TRP A 226 37.86 1.10 -3.63
C TRP A 226 38.21 2.00 -2.42
N LEU A 227 39.17 2.91 -2.57
CA LEU A 227 39.59 3.80 -1.50
C LEU A 227 38.66 5.01 -1.39
N MET A 228 38.00 5.17 -0.23
CA MET A 228 37.17 6.35 0.03
C MET A 228 37.99 7.64 -0.12
N GLY A 229 37.45 8.60 -0.87
CA GLY A 229 38.11 9.87 -1.19
C GLY A 229 39.13 9.81 -2.33
N GLY A 230 39.37 8.63 -2.91
CA GLY A 230 40.23 8.48 -4.09
C GLY A 230 39.60 9.09 -5.36
N GLU A 231 40.46 9.47 -6.31
CA GLU A 231 40.02 9.94 -7.64
C GLU A 231 39.21 8.87 -8.41
N ASN A 232 39.54 7.60 -8.18
CA ASN A 232 38.96 6.43 -8.85
C ASN A 232 37.87 5.72 -8.01
N PHE A 233 37.30 6.37 -7.00
CA PHE A 233 36.36 5.70 -6.09
C PHE A 233 35.05 5.33 -6.80
N TYR A 234 34.73 4.04 -6.89
CA TYR A 234 33.57 3.53 -7.62
C TYR A 234 32.21 3.94 -7.00
N LEU A 235 32.16 4.19 -5.70
CA LEU A 235 30.91 4.46 -4.96
C LEU A 235 30.70 5.96 -4.70
N ARG A 236 31.10 6.83 -5.64
CA ARG A 236 30.78 8.26 -5.59
C ARG A 236 29.26 8.48 -5.72
N GLY A 237 28.74 9.52 -5.07
CA GLY A 237 27.39 10.05 -5.31
C GLY A 237 26.31 9.72 -4.27
N LEU A 238 26.39 8.61 -3.53
CA LEU A 238 25.40 8.21 -2.49
C LEU A 238 26.08 7.45 -1.34
N ASP A 239 25.37 7.23 -0.22
CA ASP A 239 25.83 6.33 0.84
C ASP A 239 25.99 4.92 0.27
N TRP A 240 27.17 4.33 0.42
CA TRP A 240 27.45 3.01 -0.08
C TRP A 240 26.58 1.93 0.59
N ARG A 241 26.04 2.20 1.79
CA ARG A 241 25.12 1.29 2.50
C ARG A 241 23.76 1.10 1.81
N GLU A 242 23.42 1.98 0.88
CA GLU A 242 22.19 1.90 0.11
C GLU A 242 22.39 1.15 -1.21
N LYS A 243 23.63 0.73 -1.51
CA LYS A 243 23.98 0.05 -2.75
C LYS A 243 23.70 -1.44 -2.66
N LEU A 244 23.19 -1.97 -3.76
CA LEU A 244 23.05 -3.38 -4.07
C LEU A 244 24.28 -3.89 -4.79
N VAL A 245 24.59 -5.15 -4.56
CA VAL A 245 25.54 -5.97 -5.30
C VAL A 245 24.75 -7.10 -5.95
N THR A 246 24.70 -7.10 -7.27
CA THR A 246 24.06 -8.15 -8.07
C THR A 246 25.14 -9.02 -8.69
N LEU A 247 25.12 -10.33 -8.42
CA LEU A 247 26.03 -11.32 -8.96
C LEU A 247 25.30 -12.24 -9.94
N ARG A 248 25.80 -12.28 -11.17
CA ARG A 248 25.30 -13.14 -12.23
C ARG A 248 26.38 -14.13 -12.67
N ARG A 249 25.96 -15.36 -12.97
CA ARG A 249 26.80 -16.37 -13.61
C ARG A 249 26.23 -16.67 -14.97
N GLY A 250 27.11 -16.89 -15.94
CA GLY A 250 26.68 -17.26 -17.28
C GLY A 250 27.64 -18.24 -17.92
N TRP A 251 27.19 -18.79 -19.03
CA TRP A 251 28.00 -19.63 -19.89
C TRP A 251 28.10 -18.95 -21.25
N GLU A 252 29.33 -18.66 -21.66
CA GLU A 252 29.60 -18.15 -23.00
C GLU A 252 29.48 -19.30 -23.99
N LEU A 253 28.52 -19.17 -24.91
CA LEU A 253 28.31 -20.09 -26.01
C LEU A 253 29.37 -19.86 -27.11
N PRO A 254 29.60 -20.82 -28.02
CA PRO A 254 30.60 -20.69 -29.09
C PRO A 254 30.41 -19.49 -30.03
N ASN A 255 29.20 -18.90 -30.07
CA ASN A 255 28.90 -17.69 -30.83
C ASN A 255 29.18 -16.38 -30.06
N GLY A 256 29.76 -16.46 -28.86
CA GLY A 256 30.08 -15.33 -27.99
C GLY A 256 28.91 -14.82 -27.13
N LEU A 257 27.71 -15.38 -27.29
CA LEU A 257 26.55 -15.00 -26.46
C LEU A 257 26.69 -15.62 -25.06
N VAL A 258 26.42 -14.82 -24.03
CA VAL A 258 26.39 -15.27 -22.64
C VAL A 258 24.96 -15.21 -22.14
N ALA A 259 24.41 -16.37 -21.77
CA ALA A 259 23.16 -16.42 -21.01
C ALA A 259 23.47 -16.16 -19.54
N TRP A 260 23.03 -15.02 -19.01
CA TRP A 260 23.25 -14.63 -17.62
C TRP A 260 22.11 -15.12 -16.73
N GLN A 261 22.45 -15.73 -15.61
CA GLN A 261 21.54 -16.12 -14.54
C GLN A 261 21.88 -15.33 -13.28
N LEU A 262 20.88 -14.71 -12.66
CA LEU A 262 21.02 -14.09 -11.35
C LEU A 262 21.28 -15.18 -10.30
N VAL A 263 22.32 -15.00 -9.50
CA VAL A 263 22.68 -15.97 -8.44
C VAL A 263 22.58 -15.33 -7.06
N TYR A 264 22.81 -14.02 -6.96
CA TYR A 264 22.71 -13.30 -5.70
C TYR A 264 22.44 -11.82 -5.92
N GLU A 265 21.65 -11.28 -5.01
CA GLU A 265 21.43 -9.86 -4.86
C GLU A 265 21.45 -9.51 -3.37
N GLY A 266 22.20 -8.48 -2.99
CA GLY A 266 22.35 -8.09 -1.60
C GLY A 266 22.75 -6.65 -1.40
N VAL A 267 22.36 -6.10 -0.24
CA VAL A 267 22.69 -4.75 0.20
C VAL A 267 24.10 -4.73 0.78
N LEU A 268 24.93 -3.78 0.35
CA LEU A 268 26.30 -3.61 0.79
C LEU A 268 26.35 -3.16 2.26
N GLU A 269 27.10 -3.87 3.10
CA GLU A 269 27.24 -3.64 4.54
C GLU A 269 28.63 -3.14 4.95
N GLY A 270 29.64 -3.37 4.11
CA GLY A 270 30.99 -2.92 4.38
C GLY A 270 31.94 -3.10 3.21
N ILE A 271 33.06 -2.37 3.27
CA ILE A 271 34.24 -2.60 2.45
C ILE A 271 35.38 -3.00 3.39
N THR A 272 35.88 -4.22 3.25
CA THR A 272 36.93 -4.78 4.11
C THR A 272 38.16 -5.18 3.32
N GLY A 273 39.21 -5.62 4.02
CA GLY A 273 40.44 -6.11 3.38
C GLY A 273 41.25 -5.05 2.62
N MET A 274 40.97 -3.75 2.82
CA MET A 274 41.69 -2.64 2.19
C MET A 274 43.13 -2.54 2.73
N ALA A 275 44.04 -3.33 2.16
CA ALA A 275 45.46 -3.26 2.49
C ALA A 275 46.12 -2.07 1.76
N HIS A 276 46.71 -1.15 2.53
CA HIS A 276 47.46 0.01 2.04
C HIS A 276 48.97 -0.26 1.83
N GLY A 277 49.43 -1.48 2.11
CA GLY A 277 50.84 -1.83 2.03
C GLY A 277 51.27 -2.11 0.58
N TRP A 278 52.32 -1.42 0.11
CA TRP A 278 53.05 -1.74 -1.14
C TRP A 278 53.58 -3.19 -1.23
N ARG A 279 53.52 -3.96 -0.13
CA ARG A 279 53.95 -5.35 -0.01
C ARG A 279 52.79 -6.35 0.10
N ASP A 280 51.58 -5.88 0.38
CA ASP A 280 50.41 -6.75 0.57
C ASP A 280 49.61 -6.88 -0.74
N ARG A 281 48.81 -7.95 -0.85
CA ARG A 281 47.93 -8.13 -2.01
C ARG A 281 46.87 -7.02 -2.00
N HIS A 282 46.91 -6.11 -2.97
CA HIS A 282 45.92 -5.05 -3.18
C HIS A 282 44.54 -5.66 -3.46
N ARG A 283 43.73 -5.83 -2.41
CA ARG A 283 42.39 -6.43 -2.47
C ARG A 283 41.40 -5.52 -1.76
N ALA A 284 40.13 -5.65 -2.12
CA ALA A 284 39.00 -5.13 -1.38
C ALA A 284 37.93 -6.22 -1.30
N GLY A 285 37.30 -6.38 -0.13
CA GLY A 285 36.15 -7.23 0.06
C GLY A 285 34.90 -6.38 0.14
N LEU A 286 33.94 -6.58 -0.76
CA LEU A 286 32.62 -5.98 -0.66
C LEU A 286 31.73 -6.94 0.13
N GLU A 287 31.45 -6.59 1.38
CA GLU A 287 30.58 -7.37 2.26
C GLU A 287 29.15 -6.93 2.03
N SER A 288 28.26 -7.86 1.71
CA SER A 288 26.84 -7.58 1.52
C SER A 288 25.97 -8.61 2.22
N ARG A 289 24.72 -8.24 2.48
CA ARG A 289 23.68 -9.12 3.03
C ARG A 289 22.56 -9.27 2.02
N SER A 290 22.07 -10.50 1.84
CA SER A 290 20.97 -10.82 0.92
C SER A 290 19.81 -9.81 1.01
N LEU A 291 19.37 -9.33 -0.16
CA LEU A 291 18.28 -8.36 -0.26
C LEU A 291 16.99 -8.92 0.33
N ALA A 292 16.64 -10.16 0.01
CA ALA A 292 15.51 -10.87 0.59
C ALA A 292 15.58 -10.90 2.13
N ALA A 293 16.74 -11.22 2.70
CA ALA A 293 16.91 -11.23 4.15
C ALA A 293 16.73 -9.84 4.77
N VAL A 294 17.25 -8.78 4.14
CA VAL A 294 17.08 -7.39 4.60
C VAL A 294 15.61 -6.95 4.51
N ARG A 295 14.95 -7.22 3.38
CA ARG A 295 13.54 -6.85 3.17
C ARG A 295 12.60 -7.60 4.12
N LEU A 296 12.85 -8.87 4.40
CA LEU A 296 12.07 -9.65 5.35
C LEU A 296 12.21 -9.20 6.82
N GLN A 297 13.21 -8.38 7.15
CA GLN A 297 13.32 -7.75 8.47
C GLN A 297 12.42 -6.53 8.64
N ARG A 298 11.83 -6.01 7.56
CA ARG A 298 10.88 -4.89 7.63
C ARG A 298 9.66 -5.26 8.47
N LEU A 299 9.21 -4.30 9.25
CA LEU A 299 8.09 -4.46 10.19
C LEU A 299 6.78 -4.29 9.43
N LEU A 300 5.94 -5.33 9.45
CA LEU A 300 4.56 -5.28 9.00
C LEU A 300 3.69 -4.66 10.09
N GLY A 301 2.76 -3.83 9.64
CA GLY A 301 1.83 -3.12 10.50
C GLY A 301 2.50 -2.21 11.52
N ALA A 302 3.63 -1.61 11.14
CA ALA A 302 4.26 -0.57 11.94
C ALA A 302 3.32 0.65 12.03
N PRO A 303 3.29 1.37 13.17
CA PRO A 303 2.52 2.60 13.28
C PRO A 303 2.96 3.63 12.23
N SER A 304 2.06 4.53 11.85
CA SER A 304 2.41 5.70 11.04
C SER A 304 3.41 6.60 11.79
N ALA A 305 3.98 7.59 11.08
CA ALA A 305 4.83 8.60 11.71
C ALA A 305 4.11 9.35 12.86
N ASP A 306 2.78 9.45 12.79
CA ASP A 306 1.92 10.07 13.80
C ASP A 306 1.52 9.10 14.94
N GLY A 307 2.00 7.86 14.91
CA GLY A 307 1.70 6.82 15.89
C GLY A 307 0.37 6.09 15.66
N GLU A 308 -0.32 6.36 14.56
CA GLU A 308 -1.56 5.68 14.20
C GLU A 308 -1.30 4.19 13.93
N LYS A 309 -2.06 3.30 14.56
CA LYS A 309 -1.93 1.85 14.35
C LYS A 309 -2.45 1.46 12.98
N ARG A 310 -1.59 0.87 12.16
CA ARG A 310 -1.91 0.38 10.81
C ARG A 310 -1.62 -1.11 10.65
N PRO A 311 -2.30 -2.00 11.39
CA PRO A 311 -2.04 -3.44 11.32
C PRO A 311 -2.09 -3.99 9.89
N PHE A 312 -1.17 -4.90 9.55
CA PHE A 312 -1.29 -5.70 8.34
C PHE A 312 -2.34 -6.77 8.57
N MET A 313 -3.39 -6.79 7.74
CA MET A 313 -4.57 -7.63 7.94
C MET A 313 -5.11 -8.20 6.65
N ARG A 314 -5.54 -9.45 6.70
CA ARG A 314 -6.26 -10.15 5.63
C ARG A 314 -7.28 -11.12 6.22
N GLY A 315 -8.41 -11.30 5.53
CA GLY A 315 -9.47 -12.22 5.93
C GLY A 315 -10.26 -11.76 7.16
N ALA A 316 -10.87 -12.73 7.85
CA ALA A 316 -11.74 -12.49 9.01
C ALA A 316 -10.99 -12.71 10.33
N TYR A 317 -11.14 -11.77 11.27
CA TYR A 317 -10.52 -11.87 12.60
C TYR A 317 -11.31 -11.06 13.64
N VAL A 318 -10.99 -11.29 14.91
CA VAL A 318 -11.56 -10.53 16.03
C VAL A 318 -10.53 -9.48 16.46
N ALA A 319 -10.97 -8.23 16.53
CA ALA A 319 -10.15 -7.10 16.92
C ALA A 319 -10.77 -6.36 18.11
N ARG A 320 -9.93 -5.93 19.05
CA ARG A 320 -10.34 -5.13 20.19
C ARG A 320 -10.49 -3.66 19.78
N GLY A 321 -11.60 -3.05 20.19
CA GLY A 321 -11.84 -1.62 20.05
C GLY A 321 -11.14 -0.82 21.16
N GLU A 322 -10.66 0.37 20.81
CA GLU A 322 -10.03 1.34 21.70
C GLU A 322 -10.97 2.53 21.89
N LEU A 323 -11.32 2.84 23.15
CA LEU A 323 -12.20 3.97 23.44
C LEU A 323 -11.53 5.28 23.02
N GLN A 324 -12.16 6.03 22.12
CA GLN A 324 -11.67 7.32 21.63
C GLN A 324 -12.42 8.49 22.26
N GLU A 325 -13.74 8.39 22.32
CA GLU A 325 -14.61 9.50 22.71
C GLU A 325 -15.75 8.98 23.58
N VAL A 326 -16.14 9.81 24.56
CA VAL A 326 -17.35 9.64 25.35
C VAL A 326 -18.23 10.86 25.12
N ILE A 327 -19.36 10.66 24.45
CA ILE A 327 -20.40 11.67 24.32
C ILE A 327 -21.28 11.55 25.57
N PRO A 328 -21.35 12.58 26.42
CA PRO A 328 -22.15 12.53 27.63
C PRO A 328 -23.65 12.43 27.29
N ALA A 329 -24.43 11.97 28.26
CA ALA A 329 -25.88 11.99 28.15
C ALA A 329 -26.39 13.41 27.92
N LEU A 330 -27.42 13.55 27.08
CA LEU A 330 -28.00 14.85 26.73
C LEU A 330 -29.50 14.81 27.03
N VAL A 331 -30.01 15.83 27.70
CA VAL A 331 -31.45 16.02 27.90
C VAL A 331 -31.88 17.22 27.06
N GLY A 332 -32.85 17.02 26.17
CA GLY A 332 -33.43 18.08 25.36
C GLY A 332 -34.41 18.95 26.16
N ASP A 333 -34.61 20.17 25.71
CA ASP A 333 -35.55 21.10 26.35
C ASP A 333 -37.00 20.60 26.24
N PRO A 334 -37.81 20.71 27.31
CA PRO A 334 -39.24 20.41 27.25
C PRO A 334 -40.00 21.29 26.28
N VAL A 335 -40.75 20.65 25.39
CA VAL A 335 -41.69 21.31 24.48
C VAL A 335 -43.09 21.22 25.07
N LYS A 336 -43.65 22.37 25.44
CA LYS A 336 -45.02 22.47 25.97
C LYS A 336 -46.06 22.48 24.86
N THR A 337 -47.14 21.75 25.08
CA THR A 337 -48.42 21.88 24.36
C THR A 337 -49.53 22.03 25.39
N GLY A 338 -50.24 23.15 25.36
CA GLY A 338 -51.27 23.45 26.37
C GLY A 338 -51.52 24.94 26.52
N SER A 339 -52.45 25.29 27.41
CA SER A 339 -52.90 26.67 27.64
C SER A 339 -52.40 27.30 28.94
N GLY A 340 -51.88 26.52 29.89
CA GLY A 340 -51.30 27.08 31.13
C GLY A 340 -50.07 27.94 30.86
N SER A 341 -49.65 28.75 31.84
CA SER A 341 -48.51 29.66 31.72
C SER A 341 -47.17 29.06 32.19
N ALA A 342 -47.17 27.99 32.99
CA ALA A 342 -45.97 27.43 33.59
C ALA A 342 -45.07 26.72 32.57
N THR A 343 -43.75 26.82 32.79
CA THR A 343 -42.70 26.14 32.02
C THR A 343 -42.15 24.95 32.81
N LEU A 344 -41.98 23.81 32.15
CA LEU A 344 -41.33 22.63 32.73
C LEU A 344 -39.82 22.78 32.56
N GLN A 345 -39.08 22.51 33.63
CA GLN A 345 -37.63 22.40 33.63
C GLN A 345 -37.24 20.96 33.99
N VAL A 346 -36.17 20.46 33.37
CA VAL A 346 -35.61 19.14 33.68
C VAL A 346 -34.27 19.33 34.40
N ALA A 347 -34.10 18.64 35.52
CA ALA A 347 -32.90 18.62 36.33
C ALA A 347 -32.30 17.22 36.39
N GLY A 348 -31.02 17.14 36.74
CA GLY A 348 -30.30 15.87 36.91
C GLY A 348 -29.43 15.48 35.72
N THR A 349 -28.98 14.23 35.71
CA THR A 349 -28.17 13.65 34.63
C THR A 349 -28.76 12.31 34.29
N PHE A 350 -29.16 12.14 33.02
CA PHE A 350 -29.75 10.89 32.56
C PHE A 350 -28.75 9.74 32.66
N ARG A 351 -29.16 8.65 33.32
CA ARG A 351 -28.35 7.43 33.55
C ARG A 351 -28.92 6.19 32.86
N GLY A 352 -29.89 6.38 31.96
CA GLY A 352 -30.52 5.27 31.26
C GLY A 352 -29.64 4.73 30.13
N ASP A 353 -29.89 3.46 29.79
CA ASP A 353 -29.08 2.69 28.82
C ASP A 353 -29.48 2.91 27.36
N TYR A 354 -30.62 3.57 27.15
CA TYR A 354 -31.23 3.79 25.85
C TYR A 354 -31.82 5.19 25.80
N ASP A 355 -31.87 5.77 24.61
CA ASP A 355 -32.56 7.03 24.37
C ASP A 355 -34.05 6.86 24.74
N ARG A 356 -34.59 7.80 25.53
CA ARG A 356 -35.99 7.78 25.98
C ARG A 356 -36.69 9.08 25.63
N ALA A 357 -37.98 8.96 25.29
CA ALA A 357 -38.86 10.09 25.06
C ALA A 357 -39.88 10.16 26.20
N TYR A 358 -39.83 11.24 26.98
CA TYR A 358 -40.70 11.47 28.11
C TYR A 358 -41.92 12.28 27.67
N LEU A 359 -43.07 11.94 28.26
CA LEU A 359 -44.30 12.72 28.20
C LEU A 359 -44.75 12.98 29.64
N VAL A 360 -44.88 14.26 29.99
CA VAL A 360 -45.41 14.70 31.28
C VAL A 360 -46.73 15.40 31.00
N GLU A 361 -47.83 14.99 31.62
CA GLU A 361 -49.17 15.52 31.38
C GLU A 361 -49.82 15.98 32.70
N ALA A 362 -50.34 17.20 32.73
CA ALA A 362 -51.12 17.73 33.83
C ALA A 362 -52.51 17.09 33.86
N GLU A 363 -52.82 16.37 34.93
CA GLU A 363 -54.13 15.73 35.15
C GLU A 363 -55.17 16.73 35.66
N THR A 364 -54.73 17.72 36.44
CA THR A 364 -55.57 18.79 36.96
C THR A 364 -54.99 20.16 36.66
N GLY A 365 -55.84 21.17 36.57
CA GLY A 365 -55.41 22.57 36.50
C GLY A 365 -55.16 23.18 37.88
N GLY A 366 -54.37 24.25 37.93
CA GLY A 366 -54.05 24.98 39.16
C GLY A 366 -52.67 25.61 39.14
N GLU A 367 -52.26 26.13 40.30
CA GLU A 367 -50.91 26.67 40.52
C GLU A 367 -49.88 25.55 40.73
N VAL A 368 -48.60 25.84 40.50
CA VAL A 368 -47.48 24.93 40.86
C VAL A 368 -47.55 24.60 42.37
N GLY A 369 -47.43 23.32 42.74
CA GLY A 369 -47.61 22.86 44.12
C GLY A 369 -49.04 22.43 44.47
N GLY A 370 -50.03 22.77 43.64
CA GLY A 370 -51.44 22.38 43.83
C GLY A 370 -52.01 21.50 42.72
N ALA A 371 -51.51 21.66 41.49
CA ALA A 371 -51.88 20.82 40.35
C ALA A 371 -51.26 19.42 40.45
N ARG A 372 -51.88 18.46 39.75
CA ARG A 372 -51.40 17.08 39.66
C ARG A 372 -51.02 16.72 38.23
N PHE A 373 -50.05 15.84 38.10
CA PHE A 373 -49.54 15.37 36.82
C PHE A 373 -49.28 13.86 36.85
N ARG A 374 -49.12 13.31 35.65
CA ARG A 374 -48.68 11.95 35.38
C ARG A 374 -47.59 11.97 34.33
N TRP A 375 -46.77 10.93 34.27
CA TRP A 375 -45.70 10.87 33.28
C TRP A 375 -45.50 9.48 32.68
N SER A 376 -44.99 9.47 31.46
CA SER A 376 -44.85 8.30 30.60
C SER A 376 -43.52 8.35 29.86
N VAL A 377 -42.98 7.17 29.53
CA VAL A 377 -41.76 7.01 28.72
C VAL A 377 -42.03 6.35 27.37
N ASN A 378 -43.30 6.16 27.04
CA ASN A 378 -43.77 5.58 25.79
C ASN A 378 -44.95 6.39 25.23
N GLN A 379 -44.85 7.71 25.35
CA GLN A 379 -45.79 8.67 24.74
C GLN A 379 -47.26 8.41 25.14
N GLY A 380 -47.49 8.09 26.42
CA GLY A 380 -48.84 7.94 26.97
C GLY A 380 -49.48 6.57 26.76
N GLN A 381 -48.78 5.60 26.15
CA GLN A 381 -49.29 4.22 26.06
C GLN A 381 -49.43 3.58 27.45
N THR A 382 -48.46 3.83 28.34
CA THR A 382 -48.53 3.48 29.75
C THR A 382 -47.98 4.61 30.62
N TRP A 383 -48.59 4.81 31.78
CA TRP A 383 -48.15 5.79 32.76
C TRP A 383 -47.24 5.14 33.79
N ARG A 384 -46.08 5.73 34.03
CA ARG A 384 -45.11 5.26 35.03
C ARG A 384 -45.61 5.60 36.43
N GLU A 385 -46.02 6.84 36.62
CA GLU A 385 -46.71 7.30 37.82
C GLU A 385 -47.84 8.27 37.43
N THR A 386 -48.82 8.36 38.32
CA THR A 386 -50.02 9.21 38.20
C THR A 386 -50.29 9.87 39.54
N ASP A 387 -51.12 10.92 39.56
CA ASP A 387 -51.52 11.65 40.77
C ASP A 387 -50.35 12.36 41.48
N CYS A 388 -49.23 12.59 40.77
CA CYS A 388 -48.03 13.26 41.28
C CYS A 388 -48.30 14.76 41.46
N LEU A 389 -47.85 15.35 42.58
CA LEU A 389 -48.00 16.79 42.82
C LEU A 389 -46.96 17.57 42.00
N THR A 390 -47.35 18.66 41.33
CA THR A 390 -46.36 19.57 40.72
C THR A 390 -45.51 20.23 41.80
N ALA A 391 -44.27 20.58 41.49
CA ALA A 391 -43.34 21.19 42.46
C ALA A 391 -42.44 22.26 41.82
N GLY A 392 -41.97 23.20 42.65
CA GLY A 392 -40.99 24.21 42.29
C GLY A 392 -39.55 23.71 42.35
N PRO A 393 -38.57 24.57 41.99
CA PRO A 393 -37.14 24.21 41.94
C PRO A 393 -36.54 23.76 43.28
N GLU A 394 -37.15 24.13 44.41
CA GLU A 394 -36.72 23.74 45.75
C GLU A 394 -36.98 22.27 46.10
N ASN A 395 -37.92 21.61 45.43
CA ASN A 395 -38.23 20.20 45.64
C ASN A 395 -38.65 19.53 44.32
N PRO A 396 -37.74 19.38 43.34
CA PRO A 396 -38.05 18.76 42.06
C PRO A 396 -38.61 17.35 42.23
N VAL A 397 -39.53 16.96 41.36
CA VAL A 397 -40.13 15.64 41.38
C VAL A 397 -39.23 14.69 40.61
N GLU A 398 -38.62 13.74 41.31
CA GLU A 398 -37.80 12.70 40.71
C GLU A 398 -38.63 11.88 39.71
N LEU A 399 -38.06 11.68 38.53
CA LEU A 399 -38.48 10.69 37.56
C LEU A 399 -37.57 9.45 37.67
N GLU A 400 -37.55 8.60 36.65
CA GLU A 400 -36.60 7.49 36.55
C GLU A 400 -35.23 7.92 35.99
N GLU A 401 -34.23 7.04 36.15
CA GLU A 401 -32.90 7.16 35.53
C GLU A 401 -32.14 8.45 35.89
N GLY A 402 -32.36 8.99 37.10
CA GLY A 402 -31.62 10.14 37.64
C GLY A 402 -32.03 11.50 37.09
N LEU A 403 -33.21 11.58 36.44
CA LEU A 403 -33.83 12.82 36.04
C LEU A 403 -34.89 13.24 37.06
N ALA A 404 -35.06 14.56 37.21
CA ALA A 404 -36.15 15.15 37.97
C ALA A 404 -36.77 16.29 37.16
N VAL A 405 -38.02 16.63 37.46
CA VAL A 405 -38.72 17.75 36.81
C VAL A 405 -39.30 18.71 37.82
N TYR A 406 -39.33 19.99 37.46
CA TYR A 406 -40.01 21.02 38.24
C TYR A 406 -40.64 22.04 37.31
N TRP A 407 -41.52 22.88 37.85
CA TRP A 407 -42.22 23.91 37.10
C TRP A 407 -41.84 25.29 37.63
N GLU A 408 -41.73 26.25 36.71
CA GLU A 408 -41.61 27.66 37.02
C GLU A 408 -42.93 28.35 36.67
N SER A 409 -43.54 29.01 37.66
CA SER A 409 -44.81 29.70 37.49
C SER A 409 -44.71 30.84 36.48
N GLY A 410 -45.77 31.03 35.70
CA GLY A 410 -45.86 32.05 34.65
C GLY A 410 -46.97 33.06 34.94
N PRO A 411 -47.16 34.08 34.07
CA PRO A 411 -48.28 35.00 34.21
C PRO A 411 -49.61 34.30 33.88
N GLY A 412 -50.53 34.25 34.85
CA GLY A 412 -51.84 33.62 34.70
C GLY A 412 -51.91 32.26 35.41
N THR A 413 -52.88 31.41 35.03
CA THR A 413 -53.00 30.06 35.61
C THR A 413 -51.83 29.19 35.13
N ASP A 414 -51.03 28.69 36.07
CA ASP A 414 -49.82 27.94 35.79
C ASP A 414 -50.07 26.68 34.93
N LEU A 415 -50.98 25.81 35.36
CA LEU A 415 -51.31 24.57 34.66
C LEU A 415 -52.81 24.49 34.32
N ALA A 416 -53.12 24.02 33.12
CA ALA A 416 -54.46 23.56 32.75
C ALA A 416 -54.46 22.03 32.58
N ALA A 417 -55.58 21.39 32.88
CA ALA A 417 -55.72 19.94 32.65
C ALA A 417 -55.55 19.62 31.16
N GLY A 418 -54.69 18.65 30.85
CA GLY A 418 -54.30 18.29 29.48
C GLY A 418 -53.10 19.05 28.92
N ASP A 419 -52.55 20.04 29.66
CA ASP A 419 -51.21 20.57 29.35
C ASP A 419 -50.21 19.42 29.39
N HIS A 420 -49.35 19.31 28.39
CA HIS A 420 -48.31 18.30 28.38
C HIS A 420 -47.00 18.82 27.83
N TRP A 421 -45.92 18.16 28.26
CA TRP A 421 -44.56 18.45 27.86
C TRP A 421 -43.91 17.18 27.35
N THR A 422 -43.21 17.32 26.23
CA THR A 422 -42.38 16.25 25.69
C THR A 422 -40.93 16.67 25.68
N PHE A 423 -40.04 15.79 26.13
CA PHE A 423 -38.60 15.96 25.97
C PHE A 423 -37.94 14.61 25.70
N THR A 424 -36.72 14.65 25.18
CA THR A 424 -35.93 13.45 24.91
C THR A 424 -34.69 13.44 25.80
N ALA A 425 -34.32 12.28 26.31
CA ALA A 425 -33.06 12.06 27.00
C ALA A 425 -32.26 11.04 26.18
N ALA A 426 -31.12 11.49 25.65
CA ALA A 426 -30.17 10.64 24.96
C ALA A 426 -29.18 10.04 25.97
N ALA A 427 -29.03 8.73 25.92
CA ALA A 427 -28.05 8.00 26.72
C ALA A 427 -26.62 8.39 26.33
N PRO A 428 -25.63 8.23 27.24
CA PRO A 428 -24.23 8.48 26.87
C PRO A 428 -23.81 7.52 25.76
N ARG A 429 -22.95 7.99 24.84
CA ARG A 429 -22.44 7.17 23.74
C ARG A 429 -20.93 7.04 23.84
N TYR A 430 -20.44 5.82 23.71
CA TYR A 430 -19.04 5.46 23.79
C TYR A 430 -18.57 5.04 22.40
N ARG A 431 -17.58 5.76 21.86
CA ARG A 431 -17.04 5.52 20.53
C ARG A 431 -15.71 4.82 20.63
N TYR A 432 -15.65 3.63 20.06
CA TYR A 432 -14.47 2.78 20.01
C TYR A 432 -13.95 2.72 18.59
N ALA A 433 -12.65 2.97 18.39
CA ALA A 433 -12.01 2.71 17.11
C ALA A 433 -11.42 1.31 17.09
N VAL A 434 -11.68 0.60 16.01
CA VAL A 434 -11.07 -0.69 15.70
C VAL A 434 -9.97 -0.44 14.67
N PRO A 435 -8.68 -0.62 15.01
CA PRO A 435 -7.58 -0.31 14.11
C PRO A 435 -7.63 -1.09 12.79
N GLY A 436 -7.22 -0.42 11.71
CA GLY A 436 -7.04 -1.03 10.39
C GLY A 436 -8.23 -0.89 9.41
N ALA A 437 -9.19 -0.01 9.70
CA ALA A 437 -10.20 0.42 8.73
C ALA A 437 -9.55 1.00 7.44
N PRO A 438 -10.25 1.01 6.29
CA PRO A 438 -11.62 0.55 6.07
C PRO A 438 -11.74 -0.98 6.06
N PHE A 439 -12.86 -1.50 6.52
CA PHE A 439 -13.22 -2.92 6.49
C PHE A 439 -14.27 -3.20 5.42
N GLU A 440 -14.34 -4.44 4.94
CA GLU A 440 -15.45 -4.89 4.08
C GLU A 440 -16.74 -4.95 4.90
N ALA A 441 -16.66 -5.53 6.11
CA ALA A 441 -17.80 -5.66 7.01
C ALA A 441 -17.37 -5.80 8.47
N VAL A 442 -18.23 -5.32 9.37
CA VAL A 442 -18.25 -5.71 10.79
C VAL A 442 -19.39 -6.72 10.96
N THR A 443 -19.04 -8.00 11.15
CA THR A 443 -20.02 -9.11 11.14
C THR A 443 -20.57 -9.44 12.53
N ALA A 444 -19.86 -9.06 13.59
CA ALA A 444 -20.34 -9.15 14.96
C ALA A 444 -19.60 -8.14 15.84
N VAL A 445 -20.28 -7.64 16.87
CA VAL A 445 -19.68 -6.87 17.96
C VAL A 445 -19.90 -7.64 19.26
N PHE A 446 -18.87 -7.72 20.09
CA PHE A 446 -18.88 -8.36 21.38
C PHE A 446 -18.69 -7.30 22.46
N LEU A 447 -19.63 -7.24 23.40
CA LEU A 447 -19.53 -6.42 24.60
C LEU A 447 -19.23 -7.35 25.78
N ASN A 448 -18.08 -7.18 26.41
CA ASN A 448 -17.61 -8.04 27.52
C ASN A 448 -17.62 -9.55 27.17
N GLY A 449 -17.36 -9.89 25.89
CA GLY A 449 -17.30 -11.26 25.39
C GLY A 449 -18.63 -11.81 24.85
N GLU A 450 -19.74 -11.09 24.99
CA GLU A 450 -21.05 -11.52 24.48
C GLU A 450 -21.40 -10.79 23.18
N ALA A 451 -21.75 -11.56 22.14
CA ALA A 451 -22.14 -11.00 20.84
C ALA A 451 -23.49 -10.29 20.95
N THR A 452 -23.55 -9.02 20.57
CA THR A 452 -24.80 -8.24 20.59
C THR A 452 -24.79 -7.12 19.55
N TRP A 453 -25.98 -6.76 19.08
CA TRP A 453 -26.26 -5.57 18.27
C TRP A 453 -27.18 -4.59 19.00
N ALA A 454 -27.68 -4.94 20.19
CA ALA A 454 -28.55 -4.06 20.97
C ALA A 454 -27.74 -2.87 21.49
N GLY A 455 -28.15 -1.65 21.13
CA GLY A 455 -27.46 -0.43 21.53
C GLY A 455 -26.07 -0.27 20.88
N VAL A 456 -25.80 -0.96 19.78
CA VAL A 456 -24.51 -0.92 19.07
C VAL A 456 -24.72 -0.51 17.62
N ALA A 457 -23.93 0.46 17.15
CA ALA A 457 -23.78 0.77 15.73
C ALA A 457 -22.31 0.59 15.34
N ALA A 458 -22.05 0.07 14.15
CA ALA A 458 -20.69 -0.11 13.63
C ALA A 458 -20.58 0.48 12.23
N ASP A 459 -19.55 1.28 12.01
CA ASP A 459 -19.17 1.83 10.71
C ASP A 459 -17.90 1.10 10.22
N PRO A 460 -18.01 0.20 9.22
CA PRO A 460 -16.85 -0.52 8.70
C PRO A 460 -15.87 0.39 7.95
N ALA A 461 -16.32 1.49 7.35
CA ALA A 461 -15.46 2.38 6.58
C ALA A 461 -14.53 3.18 7.50
N LEU A 462 -15.06 3.65 8.63
CA LEU A 462 -14.29 4.37 9.65
C LEU A 462 -13.67 3.46 10.71
N GLY A 463 -14.12 2.19 10.79
CA GLY A 463 -13.78 1.28 11.88
C GLY A 463 -14.29 1.74 13.24
N LEU A 464 -15.39 2.49 13.25
CA LEU A 464 -15.98 3.03 14.47
C LEU A 464 -17.06 2.08 14.99
N VAL A 465 -17.02 1.76 16.28
CA VAL A 465 -18.10 1.07 16.99
C VAL A 465 -18.63 2.01 18.06
N GLU A 466 -19.90 2.40 17.92
CA GLU A 466 -20.60 3.23 18.89
C GLU A 466 -21.48 2.33 19.78
N VAL A 467 -21.32 2.48 21.10
CA VAL A 467 -22.08 1.76 22.12
C VAL A 467 -22.89 2.76 22.95
N ILE A 468 -24.18 2.51 23.10
CA ILE A 468 -25.10 3.37 23.85
C ILE A 468 -25.25 2.86 25.29
N GLY A 469 -25.32 3.79 26.25
CA GLY A 469 -25.67 3.53 27.65
C GLY A 469 -24.48 3.24 28.56
N HIS A 470 -23.63 2.28 28.18
CA HIS A 470 -22.55 1.80 29.07
C HIS A 470 -21.21 1.61 28.36
N SER A 471 -20.12 1.90 29.09
CA SER A 471 -18.79 1.49 28.68
C SER A 471 -18.64 -0.02 28.83
N ALA A 472 -18.08 -0.68 27.82
CA ALA A 472 -17.76 -2.09 27.85
C ALA A 472 -16.34 -2.34 27.32
N LEU A 473 -15.83 -3.56 27.52
CA LEU A 473 -14.78 -4.08 26.66
C LEU A 473 -15.40 -4.43 25.31
N VAL A 474 -14.98 -3.73 24.25
CA VAL A 474 -15.50 -3.90 22.89
C VAL A 474 -14.52 -4.73 22.07
N GLU A 475 -15.04 -5.78 21.45
CA GLU A 475 -14.37 -6.50 20.37
C GLU A 475 -15.29 -6.56 19.15
N ALA A 476 -14.72 -6.60 17.95
CA ALA A 476 -15.45 -6.68 16.70
C ALA A 476 -14.89 -7.80 15.84
N ARG A 477 -15.77 -8.68 15.32
CA ARG A 477 -15.42 -9.60 14.24
C ARG A 477 -15.51 -8.83 12.94
N ILE A 478 -14.37 -8.61 12.33
CA ILE A 478 -14.23 -7.80 11.12
C ILE A 478 -13.72 -8.64 9.97
N VAL A 479 -14.14 -8.26 8.78
CA VAL A 479 -13.71 -8.85 7.51
C VAL A 479 -12.95 -7.77 6.76
N LYS A 480 -11.67 -8.00 6.51
CA LYS A 480 -10.86 -7.11 5.69
C LYS A 480 -10.98 -7.58 4.24
N ALA A 481 -11.41 -6.68 3.35
CA ALA A 481 -11.45 -6.94 1.92
C ALA A 481 -10.06 -7.41 1.43
N GLY A 482 -10.04 -8.48 0.66
CA GLY A 482 -8.81 -9.04 0.13
C GLY A 482 -8.78 -10.57 0.19
N PRO A 483 -7.70 -11.17 -0.32
CA PRO A 483 -7.60 -12.61 -0.38
C PRO A 483 -7.50 -13.22 1.02
N SER A 484 -8.24 -14.29 1.26
CA SER A 484 -8.18 -15.10 2.49
C SER A 484 -7.26 -16.32 2.33
N HIS A 485 -6.85 -16.64 1.10
CA HIS A 485 -6.03 -17.80 0.83
C HIS A 485 -4.59 -17.56 1.33
N PRO A 486 -3.96 -18.52 2.05
CA PRO A 486 -2.61 -18.34 2.60
C PRO A 486 -1.56 -17.91 1.57
N VAL A 487 -1.60 -18.48 0.36
CA VAL A 487 -0.67 -18.15 -0.73
C VAL A 487 -0.77 -16.67 -1.11
N ASP A 488 -1.98 -16.14 -1.26
CA ASP A 488 -2.19 -14.75 -1.62
C ASP A 488 -1.73 -13.82 -0.48
N ILE A 489 -1.99 -14.21 0.78
CA ILE A 489 -1.51 -13.45 1.96
C ILE A 489 0.03 -13.43 2.00
N ILE A 490 0.68 -14.55 1.67
CA ILE A 490 2.15 -14.63 1.58
C ILE A 490 2.65 -13.72 0.45
N SER A 491 2.01 -13.74 -0.72
CA SER A 491 2.34 -12.84 -1.84
C SER A 491 2.23 -11.38 -1.42
N ASP A 492 1.13 -11.00 -0.78
CA ASP A 492 0.90 -9.63 -0.30
C ASP A 492 1.97 -9.19 0.70
N ILE A 493 2.38 -10.08 1.61
CA ILE A 493 3.47 -9.78 2.56
C ILE A 493 4.79 -9.57 1.82
N LEU A 494 5.10 -10.40 0.81
CA LEU A 494 6.32 -10.27 0.01
C LEU A 494 6.30 -8.97 -0.81
N THR A 495 5.17 -8.63 -1.43
CA THR A 495 4.96 -7.36 -2.13
C THR A 495 5.13 -6.16 -1.20
N GLU A 496 4.52 -6.19 0.00
CA GLU A 496 4.62 -5.13 1.01
C GLU A 496 6.09 -4.82 1.39
N VAL A 497 6.94 -5.86 1.43
CA VAL A 497 8.37 -5.67 1.72
C VAL A 497 9.23 -5.42 0.49
N GLY A 498 8.64 -5.37 -0.70
CA GLY A 498 9.32 -5.11 -1.97
C GLY A 498 10.07 -6.33 -2.51
N LEU A 499 9.46 -7.51 -2.42
CA LEU A 499 9.96 -8.79 -2.96
C LEU A 499 8.99 -9.39 -3.99
N GLU A 500 8.10 -8.59 -4.59
CA GLU A 500 7.13 -9.05 -5.59
C GLU A 500 7.82 -9.68 -6.81
N GLU A 501 8.85 -9.03 -7.34
CA GLU A 501 9.60 -9.51 -8.51
C GLU A 501 10.36 -10.81 -8.23
N ALA A 502 10.63 -11.11 -6.96
CA ALA A 502 11.26 -12.36 -6.57
C ALA A 502 10.25 -13.53 -6.52
N ILE A 503 8.94 -13.31 -6.61
CA ILE A 503 7.94 -14.38 -6.51
C ILE A 503 7.97 -15.26 -7.78
N HIS A 504 8.26 -16.55 -7.61
CA HIS A 504 8.12 -17.53 -8.69
C HIS A 504 6.65 -17.92 -8.86
N ARG A 505 5.95 -17.19 -9.75
CA ARG A 505 4.48 -17.25 -9.96
C ARG A 505 3.96 -18.68 -10.12
N ASP A 506 4.57 -19.50 -10.98
CA ASP A 506 4.12 -20.87 -11.21
C ASP A 506 4.12 -21.74 -9.95
N SER A 507 5.06 -21.51 -9.02
CA SER A 507 5.10 -22.27 -7.76
C SER A 507 4.01 -21.85 -6.80
N PHE A 508 3.68 -20.55 -6.77
CA PHE A 508 2.60 -20.00 -5.97
C PHE A 508 1.24 -20.44 -6.52
N ASP A 509 1.05 -20.35 -7.84
CA ASP A 509 -0.17 -20.79 -8.52
C ASP A 509 -0.40 -22.30 -8.32
N LEU A 510 0.65 -23.11 -8.44
CA LEU A 510 0.58 -24.54 -8.13
C LEU A 510 0.21 -24.78 -6.68
N ALA A 511 0.91 -24.15 -5.73
CA ALA A 511 0.62 -24.30 -4.29
C ALA A 511 -0.83 -23.93 -3.96
N ARG A 512 -1.35 -22.85 -4.56
CA ARG A 512 -2.75 -22.43 -4.42
C ARG A 512 -3.73 -23.44 -4.99
N SER A 513 -3.44 -23.96 -6.18
CA SER A 513 -4.30 -24.94 -6.86
C SER A 513 -4.44 -26.26 -6.07
N LEU A 514 -3.44 -26.59 -5.26
CA LEU A 514 -3.42 -27.79 -4.42
C LEU A 514 -4.19 -27.62 -3.10
N THR A 515 -4.55 -26.40 -2.72
CA THR A 515 -5.24 -26.10 -1.44
C THR A 515 -6.44 -25.14 -1.62
N PRO A 516 -7.33 -25.34 -2.60
CA PRO A 516 -8.29 -24.31 -3.03
C PRO A 516 -9.24 -23.81 -1.93
N GLU A 517 -9.55 -24.65 -0.94
CA GLU A 517 -10.48 -24.34 0.16
C GLU A 517 -9.79 -23.73 1.40
N TYR A 518 -8.47 -23.54 1.38
CA TYR A 518 -7.77 -22.98 2.54
C TYR A 518 -8.05 -21.48 2.67
N ALA A 519 -8.57 -21.09 3.82
CA ALA A 519 -8.80 -19.70 4.18
C ALA A 519 -8.30 -19.43 5.60
N ILE A 520 -7.55 -18.34 5.77
CA ILE A 520 -7.07 -17.87 7.07
C ILE A 520 -7.32 -16.38 7.22
N GLY A 521 -7.45 -15.94 8.47
CA GLY A 521 -7.36 -14.54 8.84
C GLY A 521 -6.02 -14.27 9.52
N VAL A 522 -5.35 -13.16 9.16
CA VAL A 522 -4.11 -12.73 9.81
C VAL A 522 -4.20 -11.29 10.26
N ARG A 523 -3.53 -10.99 11.37
CA ARG A 523 -3.30 -9.63 11.88
C ARG A 523 -1.89 -9.58 12.44
N PHE A 524 -1.06 -8.71 11.87
CA PHE A 524 0.30 -8.47 12.33
C PHE A 524 0.49 -6.99 12.67
N GLU A 525 0.97 -6.73 13.88
CA GLU A 525 1.26 -5.39 14.39
C GLU A 525 2.69 -5.32 14.85
N ASN A 526 3.49 -4.51 14.16
CA ASN A 526 4.89 -4.30 14.50
C ASN A 526 5.71 -5.61 14.54
N VAL A 527 5.47 -6.51 13.58
CA VAL A 527 6.12 -7.82 13.46
C VAL A 527 6.93 -7.86 12.18
N SER A 528 8.17 -8.39 12.21
CA SER A 528 8.95 -8.55 10.97
C SER A 528 8.23 -9.46 9.97
N ALA A 529 8.34 -9.17 8.67
CA ALA A 529 7.74 -10.02 7.63
C ALA A 529 8.23 -11.47 7.71
N ALA A 530 9.50 -11.71 8.05
CA ALA A 530 10.04 -13.05 8.31
C ALA A 530 9.23 -13.79 9.40
N GLN A 531 8.94 -13.12 10.52
CA GLN A 531 8.17 -13.70 11.61
C GLN A 531 6.72 -13.92 11.22
N ALA A 532 6.09 -12.98 10.50
CA ALA A 532 4.73 -13.12 10.01
C ALA A 532 4.58 -14.33 9.06
N LEU A 533 5.47 -14.44 8.08
CA LEU A 533 5.52 -15.58 7.15
C LEU A 533 5.69 -16.89 7.92
N ARG A 534 6.63 -16.96 8.88
CA ARG A 534 6.83 -18.16 9.71
C ARG A 534 5.55 -18.58 10.44
N GLU A 535 4.81 -17.63 10.99
CA GLU A 535 3.54 -17.91 11.69
C GLU A 535 2.44 -18.44 10.75
N ILE A 536 2.41 -17.98 9.49
CA ILE A 536 1.51 -18.51 8.45
C ILE A 536 1.94 -19.91 8.04
N LEU A 537 3.20 -20.08 7.61
CA LEU A 537 3.75 -21.34 7.11
C LEU A 537 3.60 -22.47 8.13
N LYS A 538 3.88 -22.19 9.42
CA LYS A 538 3.72 -23.14 10.53
C LYS A 538 2.28 -23.65 10.69
N ARG A 539 1.28 -22.81 10.43
CA ARG A 539 -0.15 -23.16 10.58
C ARG A 539 -0.74 -23.78 9.32
N CYS A 540 -0.20 -23.43 8.16
CA CYS A 540 -0.81 -23.77 6.88
C CYS A 540 -0.08 -24.87 6.10
N LEU A 541 0.98 -25.46 6.65
CA LEU A 541 1.76 -26.56 6.05
C LEU A 541 2.30 -26.21 4.66
N TYR A 542 2.97 -25.06 4.54
CA TYR A 542 3.70 -24.71 3.33
C TYR A 542 5.19 -24.63 3.60
N ASP A 543 5.98 -24.97 2.58
CA ASP A 543 7.42 -24.74 2.51
C ASP A 543 7.69 -23.55 1.60
N LEU A 544 8.42 -22.56 2.12
CA LEU A 544 8.89 -21.39 1.38
C LEU A 544 10.41 -21.47 1.25
N TRP A 545 11.02 -21.25 0.09
CA TRP A 545 12.48 -21.19 0.02
C TRP A 545 12.95 -20.23 -1.07
N VAL A 546 14.24 -19.87 -1.02
CA VAL A 546 14.86 -19.03 -2.04
C VAL A 546 15.76 -19.92 -2.91
N ASP A 547 15.58 -19.84 -4.22
CA ASP A 547 16.31 -20.61 -5.22
C ASP A 547 16.65 -19.69 -6.41
N PHE A 548 17.94 -19.50 -6.70
CA PHE A 548 18.44 -18.61 -7.77
C PHE A 548 17.85 -17.19 -7.79
N GLY A 549 17.61 -16.60 -6.61
CA GLY A 549 17.04 -15.26 -6.47
C GLY A 549 15.51 -15.22 -6.51
N GLU A 550 14.85 -16.36 -6.77
CA GLU A 550 13.41 -16.51 -6.75
C GLU A 550 12.94 -17.11 -5.42
N ILE A 551 11.82 -16.63 -4.92
CA ILE A 551 11.09 -17.15 -3.76
C ILE A 551 10.05 -18.13 -4.30
N LYS A 552 10.19 -19.39 -3.89
CA LYS A 552 9.32 -20.49 -4.27
C LYS A 552 8.48 -20.94 -3.08
N LEU A 553 7.28 -21.42 -3.38
CA LEU A 553 6.35 -21.94 -2.40
C LEU A 553 5.88 -23.34 -2.81
N ARG A 554 5.72 -24.23 -1.83
CA ARG A 554 5.17 -25.57 -2.04
C ARG A 554 4.19 -25.91 -0.92
N ALA A 555 3.03 -26.43 -1.28
CA ALA A 555 2.10 -27.02 -0.32
C ALA A 555 2.61 -28.40 0.12
N TYR A 556 2.64 -28.65 1.43
CA TYR A 556 2.93 -29.97 1.98
C TYR A 556 1.64 -30.78 2.06
N LEU A 557 1.54 -31.84 1.24
CA LEU A 557 0.33 -32.69 1.17
C LEU A 557 0.43 -33.96 2.02
N GLY A 558 1.51 -34.13 2.79
CA GLY A 558 1.89 -35.43 3.37
C GLY A 558 2.69 -36.28 2.38
N ASP A 559 3.41 -37.29 2.87
CA ASP A 559 4.15 -38.23 2.03
C ASP A 559 3.17 -38.99 1.11
N GLU A 560 3.36 -38.86 -0.21
CA GLU A 560 3.01 -39.90 -1.19
C GLU A 560 4.17 -40.89 -1.38
#